data_AF-A0A7W7WZ20-F1
#
_entry.id   AF-A0A7W7WZ20-F1
#
_cell.length_a   1.000
_cell.length_b   1.000
_cell.length_c   1.000
_cell.angle_alpha   90.00
_cell.angle_beta   90.00
_cell.angle_gamma   90.00
#
_symmetry.space_group_name_H-M   'P 1'
#
loop_
_entity.id
_entity.type
_entity.pdbx_description
1 polymer ?
#
loop_
_entity_poly.entity_id
_entity_poly.type
_entity_poly.pdbx_seq_one_letter_code
_entity_poly.pdbx_strand_id
1 'polypeptide(L)'
;MTATTVDGVAVVTDEPTPAPMRDNAGTPVLWKQTRTLTLADGRTVYGCAHCDYTSPNVHSVRPHLNKHRGDRVPAVPNVGALGALTLDDVVARLAEHDQLAAERDEWKIRAQRAEWSLSTLRTALRGVA
;
A
#
# COMPACT_ATOMS: atom_id res chain seq x y z
N MET A 1 13.71 6.89 17.05
CA MET A 1 13.42 7.61 18.31
C MET A 1 12.27 8.54 18.05
N THR A 2 11.24 8.52 18.91
CA THR A 2 10.04 9.37 18.82
C THR A 2 10.32 10.77 19.35
N ALA A 3 9.51 11.76 18.95
CA ALA A 3 9.64 13.13 19.43
C ALA A 3 9.31 13.25 20.92
N THR A 4 10.16 13.95 21.68
CA THR A 4 9.93 14.24 23.11
C THR A 4 9.32 15.63 23.34
N THR A 5 9.46 16.53 22.36
CA THR A 5 8.96 17.90 22.38
C THR A 5 8.48 18.30 20.98
N VAL A 6 7.37 19.03 20.92
CA VAL A 6 6.75 19.53 19.67
C VAL A 6 6.48 21.02 19.85
N ASP A 7 7.09 21.87 19.02
CA ASP A 7 6.97 23.33 19.10
C ASP A 7 7.26 23.90 20.52
N GLY A 8 8.21 23.29 21.23
CA GLY A 8 8.56 23.66 22.61
C GLY A 8 7.62 23.11 23.70
N VAL A 9 6.58 22.36 23.34
CA VAL A 9 5.67 21.70 24.28
C VAL A 9 6.10 20.24 24.48
N ALA A 10 6.18 19.79 25.74
CA ALA A 10 6.56 18.42 26.06
C ALA A 10 5.46 17.41 25.68
N VAL A 11 5.88 16.24 25.19
CA VAL A 11 5.01 15.09 24.96
C VAL A 11 4.78 14.38 26.29
N VAL A 12 3.51 14.21 26.67
CA VAL A 12 3.10 13.55 27.92
C VAL A 12 2.85 12.06 27.70
N THR A 13 2.24 11.68 26.58
CA THR A 13 1.98 10.28 26.24
C THR A 13 2.42 9.97 24.82
N ASP A 14 2.90 8.74 24.61
CA ASP A 14 3.35 8.23 23.31
C ASP A 14 2.80 6.81 23.10
N GLU A 15 1.68 6.72 22.39
CA GLU A 15 0.94 5.48 22.17
C GLU A 15 0.94 5.06 20.69
N PRO A 16 0.87 3.76 20.36
CA PRO A 16 0.68 3.34 18.98
C PRO A 16 -0.68 3.82 18.44
N THR A 17 -0.71 4.41 17.26
CA THR A 17 -1.97 4.90 16.68
C THR A 17 -2.85 3.73 16.21
N PRO A 18 -4.14 3.67 16.61
CA PRO A 18 -5.06 2.67 16.10
C PRO A 18 -5.41 2.95 14.63
N ALA A 19 -5.39 1.90 13.82
CA ALA A 19 -5.91 1.93 12.47
C ALA A 19 -7.45 1.97 12.49
N PRO A 20 -8.09 2.42 11.41
CA PRO A 20 -9.55 2.36 11.27
C PRO A 20 -10.10 0.93 11.24
N MET A 21 -9.24 -0.08 11.09
CA MET A 21 -9.61 -1.49 10.94
C MET A 21 -9.54 -2.22 12.28
N ARG A 22 -10.42 -3.20 12.44
CA ARG A 22 -10.42 -4.15 13.57
C ARG A 22 -10.08 -5.55 13.06
N ASP A 23 -9.52 -6.37 13.92
CA ASP A 23 -9.33 -7.79 13.63
C ASP A 23 -10.65 -8.57 13.76
N ASN A 24 -10.60 -9.88 13.48
CA ASN A 24 -11.77 -10.76 13.55
C ASN A 24 -12.35 -10.89 14.97
N ALA A 25 -11.57 -10.56 16.01
CA ALA A 25 -12.00 -10.55 17.41
C ALA A 25 -12.52 -9.17 17.85
N GLY A 26 -12.53 -8.16 16.96
CA GLY A 26 -12.94 -6.79 17.25
C GLY A 26 -11.86 -5.90 17.86
N THR A 27 -10.64 -6.41 18.04
CA THR A 27 -9.50 -5.66 18.59
C THR A 27 -9.01 -4.62 17.58
N PRO A 28 -8.69 -3.38 17.99
CA PRO A 28 -8.12 -2.38 17.10
C PRO A 28 -6.75 -2.84 16.55
N VAL A 29 -6.59 -2.80 15.22
CA VAL A 29 -5.29 -3.03 14.60
C VAL A 29 -4.44 -1.78 14.79
N LEU A 30 -3.21 -1.91 15.27
CA LEU A 30 -2.32 -0.75 15.50
C LEU A 30 -1.42 -0.49 14.28
N TRP A 31 -1.22 0.79 13.94
CA TRP A 31 -0.21 1.16 12.96
C TRP A 31 1.19 1.00 13.55
N LYS A 32 2.02 0.21 12.87
CA LYS A 32 3.35 -0.18 13.37
C LYS A 32 4.34 0.99 13.53
N GLN A 33 4.18 2.05 12.74
CA GLN A 33 5.18 3.11 12.60
C GLN A 33 4.62 4.52 12.87
N THR A 34 3.33 4.61 13.21
CA THR A 34 2.65 5.88 13.52
C THR A 34 2.33 5.90 15.01
N ARG A 35 2.63 7.04 15.65
CA ARG A 35 2.46 7.24 17.09
C ARG A 35 1.46 8.37 17.32
N THR A 36 0.59 8.21 18.30
CA THR A 36 -0.31 9.26 18.79
C THR A 36 0.37 9.87 20.01
N LEU A 37 0.68 11.16 19.92
CA LEU A 37 1.36 11.91 20.96
C LEU A 37 0.39 12.91 21.57
N THR A 38 0.18 12.84 22.88
CA THR A 38 -0.56 13.88 23.62
C THR A 38 0.44 14.84 24.25
N LEU A 39 0.30 16.12 23.94
CA LEU A 39 1.15 17.20 24.45
C LEU A 39 0.67 17.70 25.82
N ALA A 40 1.55 18.38 26.56
CA ALA A 40 1.24 18.92 27.88
C ALA A 40 0.13 19.97 27.88
N ASP A 41 -0.12 20.62 26.73
CA ASP A 41 -1.23 21.56 26.54
C ASP A 41 -2.54 20.87 26.10
N GLY A 42 -2.56 19.54 26.05
CA GLY A 42 -3.72 18.72 25.69
C GLY A 42 -3.91 18.52 24.17
N ARG A 43 -3.08 19.13 23.32
CA ARG A 43 -3.15 18.87 21.88
C ARG A 43 -2.69 17.45 21.55
N THR A 44 -3.34 16.83 20.57
CA THR A 44 -2.90 15.54 20.03
C THR A 44 -2.24 15.76 18.68
N VAL A 45 -1.04 15.21 18.51
CA VAL A 45 -0.30 15.22 17.25
C VAL A 45 0.13 13.79 16.90
N TYR A 46 0.47 13.56 15.65
CA TYR A 46 0.86 12.25 15.14
C TYR A 46 2.34 12.24 14.81
N GLY A 47 3.09 11.33 15.44
CA GLY A 47 4.52 11.19 15.32
C GLY A 47 4.96 9.98 14.50
N CYS A 48 6.22 10.02 14.08
CA CYS A 48 6.93 8.89 13.50
C CYS A 48 7.62 8.06 14.61
N ALA A 49 7.58 6.73 14.51
CA ALA A 49 8.33 5.87 15.44
C ALA A 49 9.87 5.98 15.26
N HIS A 50 10.32 6.41 14.09
CA HIS A 50 11.73 6.37 13.69
C HIS A 50 12.49 7.67 13.95
N CYS A 51 11.81 8.82 13.86
CA CYS A 51 12.41 10.14 14.05
C CYS A 51 11.46 11.12 14.75
N ASP A 52 11.92 12.34 14.95
CA ASP A 52 11.24 13.47 15.60
C ASP A 52 10.15 14.14 14.74
N TYR A 53 9.80 13.57 13.58
CA TYR A 53 8.76 14.15 12.73
C TYR A 53 7.39 14.02 13.38
N THR A 54 6.67 15.15 13.47
CA THR A 54 5.29 15.22 13.97
C THR A 54 4.39 16.03 13.04
N SER A 55 3.11 15.70 13.01
CA SER A 55 2.09 16.41 12.22
C SER A 55 0.74 16.42 12.94
N PRO A 56 -0.06 17.49 12.83
CA PRO A 56 -1.43 17.50 13.36
C PRO A 56 -2.37 16.55 12.58
N ASN A 57 -2.02 16.21 11.33
CA ASN A 57 -2.78 15.27 10.51
C ASN A 57 -2.03 13.93 10.43
N VAL A 58 -2.73 12.85 10.73
CA VAL A 58 -2.18 11.49 10.71
C VAL A 58 -1.84 11.00 9.31
N HIS A 59 -2.55 11.49 8.31
CA HIS A 59 -2.30 11.13 6.91
C HIS A 59 -0.98 11.69 6.39
N SER A 60 -0.37 12.67 7.06
CA SER A 60 0.95 13.20 6.74
C SER A 60 2.10 12.27 7.17
N VAL A 61 1.87 11.41 8.17
CA VAL A 61 2.91 10.49 8.64
C VAL A 61 3.18 9.40 7.59
N ARG A 62 2.16 8.94 6.87
CA ARG A 62 2.29 7.88 5.87
C ARG A 62 3.24 8.22 4.70
N PRO A 63 3.11 9.36 4.01
CA PRO A 63 4.08 9.76 3.00
C PRO A 63 5.46 10.06 3.60
N HIS A 64 5.53 10.59 4.82
CA HIS A 64 6.81 10.76 5.54
C HIS A 64 7.55 9.42 5.73
N LEU A 65 6.84 8.33 6.07
CA LEU A 65 7.44 7.00 6.24
C LEU A 65 8.12 6.46 4.98
N ASN A 66 7.79 6.97 3.78
CA ASN A 66 8.51 6.60 2.57
C ASN A 66 9.98 7.03 2.61
N LYS A 67 10.31 8.12 3.30
CA LYS A 67 11.71 8.55 3.50
C LYS A 67 12.51 7.54 4.34
N HIS A 68 11.83 6.81 5.24
CA HIS A 68 12.44 5.74 6.05
C HIS A 68 12.50 4.39 5.34
N ARG A 69 11.70 4.18 4.29
CA ARG A 69 11.74 2.94 3.50
C ARG A 69 13.07 2.75 2.77
N GLY A 70 13.88 3.81 2.67
CA GLY A 70 15.03 3.87 1.77
C GLY A 70 14.58 3.74 0.32
N ASP A 71 15.47 4.05 -0.62
CA ASP A 71 15.36 3.52 -1.98
C ASP A 71 15.59 2.01 -1.90
N ARG A 72 14.60 1.26 -1.40
CA ARG A 72 14.47 -0.14 -1.79
C ARG A 72 13.94 -0.12 -3.21
N VAL A 73 14.82 0.27 -4.14
CA VAL A 73 14.70 -0.16 -5.52
C VAL A 73 14.53 -1.68 -5.41
N PRO A 74 13.41 -2.26 -5.88
CA PRO A 74 13.35 -3.71 -5.98
C PRO A 74 14.60 -4.10 -6.73
N ALA A 75 15.47 -4.87 -6.09
CA ALA A 75 16.75 -5.23 -6.67
C ALA A 75 16.44 -5.91 -8.00
N VAL A 76 16.60 -5.18 -9.09
CA VAL A 76 16.50 -5.74 -10.43
C VAL A 76 17.74 -6.62 -10.48
N PRO A 77 17.60 -7.96 -10.55
CA PRO A 77 18.76 -8.82 -10.61
C PRO A 77 19.65 -8.29 -11.75
N ASN A 78 20.91 -8.01 -11.43
CA ASN A 78 21.89 -7.59 -12.44
C ASN A 78 21.87 -8.64 -13.57
N VAL A 79 21.98 -8.21 -14.83
CA VAL A 79 22.07 -9.12 -15.99
C VAL A 79 23.13 -10.20 -15.76
N GLY A 80 24.24 -9.86 -15.09
CA GLY A 80 25.29 -10.82 -14.71
C GLY A 80 24.90 -11.83 -13.62
N ALA A 81 23.81 -11.61 -12.88
CA ALA A 81 23.26 -12.51 -11.86
C ALA A 81 22.31 -13.58 -12.46
N LEU A 82 21.96 -13.48 -13.75
CA LEU A 82 21.07 -14.43 -14.43
C LEU A 82 21.75 -15.75 -14.83
N GLY A 83 23.03 -15.96 -14.50
CA GLY A 83 23.79 -17.13 -14.93
C GLY A 83 24.02 -17.14 -16.45
N ALA A 84 24.44 -18.29 -16.98
CA ALA A 84 24.68 -18.47 -18.42
C ALA A 84 23.35 -18.66 -19.17
N LEU A 85 22.53 -17.61 -19.27
CA LEU A 85 21.44 -17.59 -20.24
C LEU A 85 22.03 -17.35 -21.63
N THR A 86 21.66 -18.20 -22.58
CA THR A 86 21.98 -17.97 -23.98
C THR A 86 21.04 -16.92 -24.56
N LEU A 87 21.40 -16.36 -25.71
CA LEU A 87 20.50 -15.45 -26.44
C LEU A 87 19.19 -16.16 -26.80
N ASP A 88 19.25 -17.44 -27.17
CA ASP A 88 18.07 -18.24 -27.51
C ASP A 88 17.12 -18.40 -26.32
N ASP A 89 17.64 -18.63 -25.12
CA ASP A 89 16.83 -18.72 -23.89
C ASP A 89 16.08 -17.40 -23.61
N VAL A 90 16.73 -16.27 -23.87
CA VAL A 90 16.13 -14.94 -23.69
C VAL A 90 15.02 -14.70 -24.71
N VAL A 91 15.27 -15.04 -25.99
CA VAL A 91 14.27 -14.91 -27.06
C VAL A 91 13.05 -15.80 -26.78
N ALA A 92 13.27 -17.04 -26.33
CA ALA A 92 12.18 -17.95 -25.97
C ALA A 92 11.32 -17.41 -24.81
N ARG A 93 11.95 -16.85 -23.77
CA ARG A 93 11.24 -16.23 -22.64
C ARG A 93 10.45 -14.99 -23.03
N LEU A 94 10.96 -14.19 -23.97
CA LEU A 94 10.23 -13.04 -24.49
C LEU A 94 8.99 -13.49 -25.27
N ALA A 95 9.12 -14.52 -26.11
CA ALA A 95 7.98 -15.09 -26.82
C ALA A 95 6.91 -15.66 -25.87
N GLU A 96 7.33 -16.35 -24.81
CA GLU A 96 6.43 -16.83 -23.75
C GLU A 96 5.69 -15.67 -23.06
N HIS A 97 6.41 -14.60 -22.72
CA HIS A 97 5.83 -13.41 -22.12
C HIS A 97 4.79 -12.75 -23.04
N ASP A 98 5.07 -12.64 -24.34
CA ASP A 98 4.15 -12.07 -25.32
C ASP A 98 2.89 -12.93 -25.47
N GLN A 99 3.03 -14.26 -25.45
CA GLN A 99 1.88 -15.17 -25.46
C GLN A 99 1.01 -14.98 -24.20
N LEU A 100 1.61 -14.92 -23.01
CA LEU A 100 0.87 -14.69 -21.76
C LEU A 100 0.15 -13.33 -21.77
N ALA A 101 0.76 -12.30 -22.36
CA ALA A 101 0.13 -11.00 -22.52
C ALA A 101 -1.10 -11.06 -23.44
N ALA A 102 -1.00 -11.79 -24.55
CA ALA A 102 -2.13 -12.00 -25.47
C ALA A 102 -3.27 -12.78 -24.80
N GLU A 103 -2.97 -13.88 -24.11
CA GLU A 103 -3.96 -14.69 -23.39
C GLU A 103 -4.68 -13.89 -22.31
N ARG A 104 -3.94 -13.05 -21.56
CA ARG A 104 -4.51 -12.12 -20.58
C ARG A 104 -5.50 -11.16 -21.24
N ASP A 105 -5.14 -10.59 -22.39
CA ASP A 105 -5.98 -9.60 -23.07
C ASP A 105 -7.24 -10.23 -23.65
N GLU A 106 -7.13 -11.43 -24.22
CA GLU A 106 -8.29 -12.23 -24.63
C GLU A 106 -9.22 -12.55 -23.46
N TRP A 107 -8.66 -12.97 -22.33
CA TRP A 107 -9.44 -13.22 -21.11
C TRP A 107 -10.17 -11.96 -20.65
N LYS A 108 -9.50 -10.81 -20.65
CA LYS A 108 -10.09 -9.53 -20.25
C LYS A 108 -11.25 -9.14 -21.16
N ILE A 109 -11.10 -9.30 -22.47
CA ILE A 109 -12.18 -9.04 -23.45
C ILE A 109 -13.39 -9.94 -23.16
N ARG A 110 -13.16 -11.24 -22.92
CA ARG A 110 -14.24 -12.18 -22.61
C ARG A 110 -14.96 -11.83 -21.31
N ALA A 111 -14.21 -11.47 -20.27
CA ALA A 111 -14.77 -11.07 -18.98
C ALA A 111 -15.66 -9.82 -19.13
N GLN A 112 -15.18 -8.78 -19.82
CA GLN A 112 -15.96 -7.57 -20.07
C GLN A 112 -17.25 -7.83 -20.84
N ARG A 113 -17.20 -8.70 -21.86
CA ARG A 113 -18.41 -9.11 -22.59
C ARG A 113 -19.42 -9.80 -21.68
N ALA A 114 -18.95 -10.72 -20.83
CA ALA A 114 -19.81 -11.40 -19.87
C ALA A 114 -20.43 -10.44 -18.85
N GLU A 115 -19.66 -9.50 -18.31
CA GLU A 115 -20.15 -8.44 -17.43
C GLU A 115 -21.22 -7.59 -18.11
N TRP A 116 -21.00 -7.21 -19.37
CA TRP A 116 -21.98 -6.46 -20.15
C TRP A 116 -23.26 -7.25 -20.37
N SER A 117 -23.19 -8.52 -20.77
CA SER A 117 -24.36 -9.40 -20.90
C SER A 117 -25.15 -9.52 -19.59
N LEU A 118 -24.45 -9.70 -18.45
CA LEU A 118 -25.08 -9.76 -17.13
C LEU A 118 -25.76 -8.44 -16.75
N SER A 119 -25.13 -7.30 -17.06
CA SER A 119 -25.70 -5.98 -16.82
C SER A 119 -27.00 -5.79 -17.62
N THR A 120 -26.98 -6.16 -18.90
CA THR A 120 -28.16 -6.12 -19.77
C THR A 120 -29.30 -6.99 -19.22
N LEU A 121 -29.02 -8.24 -18.84
CA LEU A 121 -30.02 -9.14 -18.25
C LEU A 121 -30.61 -8.58 -16.95
N ARG A 122 -29.77 -8.04 -16.06
CA ARG A 122 -30.22 -7.41 -14.81
C ARG A 122 -31.11 -6.20 -15.07
N THR A 123 -30.80 -5.41 -16.10
CA THR A 123 -31.60 -4.25 -16.50
C THR A 123 -32.96 -4.68 -17.03
N ALA A 124 -33.00 -5.67 -17.92
CA ALA A 124 -34.24 -6.25 -18.44
C ALA A 124 -35.14 -6.79 -17.33
N LEU A 125 -34.58 -7.55 -16.37
CA LEU A 125 -35.33 -8.06 -15.23
C LEU A 125 -35.89 -6.96 -14.30
N ARG A 126 -35.22 -5.82 -14.19
CA ARG A 126 -35.70 -4.66 -13.40
C ARG A 126 -36.81 -3.87 -14.11
N GLY A 127 -36.87 -3.89 -15.44
CA GLY A 127 -37.90 -3.20 -16.23
C GLY A 127 -39.18 -4.03 -16.45
N VAL A 128 -39.22 -5.28 -15.97
CA VAL A 128 -40.38 -6.19 -16.06
C VAL A 128 -41.21 -6.19 -14.75
N ALA A 129 -40.89 -5.28 -13.81
CA ALA A 129 -41.65 -5.04 -12.58
C ALA A 129 -42.58 -3.83 -12.70
#